data_AF-A0A6C0AZ28-F1
#
_entry.id   AF-A0A6C0AZ28-F1
#
_cell.length_a   1.000
_cell.length_b   1.000
_cell.length_c   1.000
_cell.angle_alpha   90.00
_cell.angle_beta   90.00
_cell.angle_gamma   90.00
#
_symmetry.space_group_name_H-M   'P 1'
#
loop_
_entity.id
_entity.type
_entity.pdbx_description
1 polymer ?
#
loop_
_entity_poly.entity_id
_entity_poly.type
_entity_poly.pdbx_seq_one_letter_code
_entity_poly.pdbx_strand_id
1 'polypeptide(L)'
;MKDALIIAIGMLATMIGILSFMPVISVIYKSKRTNNFPYYTIFLAIISNILWFIYGIYKETYANILSGTLYFIIYCFILYIKLLY
;
A
#
# COMPACT_ATOMS: atom_id res chain seq x y z
N MET A 1 -10.33 22.81 -14.77
CA MET A 1 -8.86 22.86 -14.59
C MET A 1 -8.40 22.39 -13.21
N LYS A 2 -8.99 22.87 -12.11
CA LYS A 2 -8.60 22.45 -10.75
C LYS A 2 -8.75 20.94 -10.52
N ASP A 3 -9.82 20.33 -11.01
CA ASP A 3 -10.09 18.90 -10.77
C ASP A 3 -9.09 17.99 -11.48
N ALA A 4 -8.72 18.31 -12.72
CA ALA A 4 -7.70 17.58 -13.46
C ALA A 4 -6.33 17.61 -12.76
N LEU A 5 -5.96 18.76 -12.17
CA LEU A 5 -4.73 18.89 -11.39
C LEU A 5 -4.78 18.04 -10.11
N ILE A 6 -5.89 18.03 -9.39
CA ILE A 6 -6.07 17.21 -8.18
C ILE A 6 -5.95 15.72 -8.51
N ILE A 7 -6.59 15.28 -9.59
CA ILE A 7 -6.51 13.88 -10.07
C ILE A 7 -5.06 13.52 -10.41
N ALA A 8 -4.36 14.37 -11.17
CA ALA A 8 -2.97 14.14 -11.54
C ALA A 8 -2.05 14.04 -10.31
N ILE A 9 -2.22 14.93 -9.34
CA ILE A 9 -1.45 14.90 -8.08
C ILE A 9 -1.76 13.61 -7.31
N GLY A 10 -3.03 13.23 -7.18
CA GLY A 10 -3.42 11.99 -6.49
C GLY A 10 -2.83 10.73 -7.13
N MET A 11 -2.84 10.67 -8.47
CA MET A 11 -2.24 9.56 -9.21
C MET A 11 -0.73 9.52 -9.06
N LEU A 12 -0.04 10.67 -9.19
CA LEU A 12 1.41 10.76 -8.99
C LEU A 12 1.81 10.40 -7.56
N ALA A 13 1.07 10.87 -6.56
CA ALA A 13 1.30 10.52 -5.16
C ALA A 13 1.17 9.02 -4.94
N THR A 14 0.17 8.39 -5.56
CA THR A 14 -0.03 6.93 -5.51
C THR A 14 1.16 6.20 -6.14
N MET A 15 1.57 6.59 -7.36
CA MET A 15 2.70 5.97 -8.07
C MET A 15 4.01 6.09 -7.31
N ILE A 16 4.36 7.31 -6.85
CA ILE A 16 5.58 7.55 -6.07
C ILE A 16 5.53 6.74 -4.76
N GLY A 17 4.37 6.72 -4.10
CA GLY A 17 4.15 5.92 -2.91
C GLY A 17 4.43 4.43 -3.13
N ILE A 18 3.94 3.84 -4.21
CA ILE A 18 4.19 2.42 -4.54
C ILE A 18 5.66 2.18 -4.87
N LEU A 19 6.26 3.05 -5.70
CA LEU A 19 7.68 2.94 -6.06
C LEU A 19 8.59 3.02 -4.83
N SER A 20 8.21 3.82 -3.82
CA SER A 20 8.95 3.89 -2.55
C SER A 20 8.99 2.56 -1.78
N PHE A 21 8.03 1.66 -2.01
CA PHE A 21 7.98 0.34 -1.37
C PHE A 21 8.76 -0.73 -2.14
N MET A 22 9.12 -0.52 -3.41
CA MET A 22 9.96 -1.45 -4.17
C MET A 22 11.28 -1.83 -3.46
N PRO A 23 12.08 -0.90 -2.91
CA PRO A 23 13.29 -1.27 -2.17
C PRO A 23 12.97 -2.07 -0.91
N VAL A 24 11.89 -1.74 -0.20
CA VAL A 24 11.45 -2.46 1.01
C VAL A 24 11.09 -3.90 0.67
N ILE A 25 10.30 -4.12 -0.38
CA ILE A 25 9.91 -5.44 -0.87
C ILE A 25 11.13 -6.24 -1.31
N SER A 26 12.05 -5.62 -2.04
CA SER A 26 13.32 -6.24 -2.48
C SER A 26 14.15 -6.72 -1.30
N VAL A 27 14.30 -5.89 -0.25
CA VAL A 27 15.02 -6.25 0.97
C VAL A 27 14.33 -7.37 1.73
N ILE A 28 13.01 -7.33 1.91
CA ILE A 28 12.24 -8.37 2.59
C ILE A 28 12.36 -9.70 1.83
N TYR A 29 12.22 -9.68 0.52
CA TYR A 29 12.29 -10.89 -0.30
C TYR A 29 13.69 -11.53 -0.29
N LYS A 30 14.76 -10.73 -0.34
CA LYS A 30 16.14 -11.22 -0.35
C LYS A 30 16.63 -11.63 1.04
N SER A 31 16.37 -10.82 2.05
CA SER A 31 16.88 -11.05 3.40
C SER A 31 16.02 -12.01 4.22
N LYS A 32 14.75 -12.18 3.86
CA LYS A 32 13.71 -12.87 4.65
C LYS A 32 13.50 -12.30 6.05
N ARG A 33 14.12 -11.15 6.37
CA ARG A 33 14.01 -10.51 7.69
C ARG A 33 12.82 -9.56 7.70
N THR A 34 11.82 -9.88 8.52
CA THR A 34 10.62 -9.06 8.72
C THR A 34 10.52 -8.50 10.14
N ASN A 35 11.62 -8.52 10.90
CA ASN A 35 11.67 -8.11 12.31
C ASN A 35 11.22 -6.65 12.50
N ASN A 36 11.48 -5.80 11.51
CA ASN A 36 11.08 -4.39 11.51
C ASN A 36 9.58 -4.17 11.20
N PHE A 37 8.83 -5.24 10.92
CA PHE A 37 7.39 -5.21 10.66
C PHE A 37 6.66 -6.05 11.72
N PRO A 38 6.36 -5.49 12.90
CA PRO A 38 5.54 -6.17 13.91
C PRO A 38 4.20 -6.61 13.33
N TYR A 39 3.67 -7.76 13.79
CA TYR A 39 2.36 -8.26 13.33
C TYR A 39 1.24 -7.23 13.49
N TYR A 40 1.26 -6.49 14.60
CA TYR A 40 0.31 -5.41 14.87
C TYR A 40 0.33 -4.33 13.77
N THR A 41 1.52 -3.89 13.35
CA THR A 41 1.68 -2.89 12.27
C THR A 41 1.15 -3.42 10.94
N ILE A 42 1.44 -4.68 10.61
CA ILE A 42 0.96 -5.31 9.36
C ILE A 42 -0.57 -5.40 9.37
N PHE A 43 -1.16 -5.83 10.49
CA PHE A 43 -2.62 -5.97 10.61
C PHE A 43 -3.34 -4.63 10.50
N LEU A 44 -2.86 -3.60 11.21
CA LEU A 44 -3.39 -2.24 11.09
C LEU A 44 -3.26 -1.70 9.67
N ALA A 45 -2.13 -1.95 9.00
CA ALA A 45 -1.94 -1.53 7.63
C ALA A 45 -2.92 -2.23 6.67
N ILE A 46 -3.16 -3.52 6.84
CA ILE A 46 -4.16 -4.26 6.04
C ILE A 46 -5.55 -3.65 6.22
N ILE A 47 -6.00 -3.45 7.47
CA ILE A 47 -7.31 -2.83 7.75
C ILE A 47 -7.39 -1.43 7.15
N SER A 48 -6.36 -0.60 7.36
CA SER A 48 -6.29 0.76 6.82
C SER A 48 -6.44 0.77 5.30
N ASN A 49 -5.77 -0.14 4.59
CA ASN A 49 -5.83 -0.20 3.13
C ASN A 49 -7.18 -0.72 2.60
N ILE A 50 -7.83 -1.63 3.32
CA ILE A 50 -9.23 -2.00 3.03
C ILE A 50 -10.14 -0.78 3.20
N LEU A 51 -9.99 -0.02 4.28
CA LEU A 51 -10.77 1.20 4.52
C LEU A 51 -10.53 2.25 3.44
N TRP A 52 -9.28 2.45 3.00
CA TRP A 52 -8.95 3.37 1.91
C TRP A 52 -9.55 2.96 0.57
N PHE A 53 -9.55 1.66 0.27
CA PHE A 53 -10.20 1.12 -0.92
C PHE A 53 -11.71 1.39 -0.89
N ILE A 54 -12.37 1.05 0.22
CA ILE A 54 -13.81 1.29 0.43
C ILE A 54 -14.12 2.79 0.32
N TYR A 55 -13.32 3.65 0.99
CA TYR A 55 -13.46 5.09 0.91
C TYR A 55 -13.33 5.61 -0.53
N GLY A 56 -12.34 5.10 -1.28
CA GLY A 56 -12.13 5.47 -2.67
C GLY A 56 -13.32 5.12 -3.57
N ILE A 57 -13.98 3.99 -3.34
CA ILE A 57 -15.22 3.63 -4.04
C ILE A 57 -16.32 4.64 -3.72
N TYR A 58 -16.58 4.92 -2.43
CA TYR A 58 -17.64 5.86 -2.03
C TYR A 58 -17.41 7.31 -2.46
N LYS A 59 -16.14 7.70 -2.66
CA LYS A 59 -15.78 9.05 -3.12
C LYS A 59 -15.45 9.11 -4.60
N GLU A 60 -15.57 8.00 -5.32
CA GLU A 60 -15.21 7.87 -6.73
C GLU A 60 -13.78 8.38 -7.03
N THR A 61 -12.84 8.20 -6.08
CA THR A 61 -11.45 8.65 -6.22
C THR A 61 -10.53 7.50 -6.61
N TYR A 62 -10.21 7.42 -7.90
CA TYR A 62 -9.33 6.38 -8.47
C TYR A 62 -7.98 6.26 -7.75
N ALA A 63 -7.38 7.38 -7.32
CA ALA A 63 -6.11 7.38 -6.59
C ALA A 63 -6.21 6.58 -5.27
N ASN A 64 -7.27 6.76 -4.49
CA ASN A 64 -7.45 6.05 -3.23
C ASN A 64 -7.77 4.57 -3.45
N ILE A 65 -8.58 4.25 -4.47
CA ILE A 65 -8.87 2.87 -4.87
C ILE A 65 -7.57 2.15 -5.22
N LEU A 66 -6.75 2.74 -6.10
CA LEU A 66 -5.50 2.17 -6.56
C LEU A 66 -4.48 2.03 -5.41
N SER A 67 -4.33 3.08 -4.62
CA SER A 67 -3.44 3.09 -3.45
C SER A 67 -3.83 2.00 -2.44
N GLY A 68 -5.09 1.97 -1.99
CA GLY A 68 -5.59 0.98 -1.04
C GLY A 68 -5.41 -0.46 -1.55
N THR A 69 -5.69 -0.70 -2.83
CA THR A 69 -5.51 -2.03 -3.45
C THR A 69 -4.04 -2.47 -3.45
N LEU A 70 -3.14 -1.61 -3.92
CA LEU A 70 -1.74 -1.98 -4.08
C LEU A 70 -1.03 -2.11 -2.74
N TYR A 71 -1.29 -1.22 -1.80
CA TYR A 71 -0.74 -1.35 -0.45
C TYR A 71 -1.29 -2.57 0.28
N PHE A 72 -2.58 -2.90 0.13
CA PHE A 72 -3.12 -4.16 0.65
C PHE A 72 -2.32 -5.37 0.15
N ILE A 73 -2.06 -5.46 -1.17
CA ILE A 73 -1.26 -6.55 -1.76
C ILE A 73 0.15 -6.57 -1.17
N ILE A 74 0.80 -5.41 -1.02
CA ILE A 74 2.15 -5.30 -0.45
C ILE A 74 2.17 -5.83 0.98
N TYR A 75 1.24 -5.41 1.84
CA TYR A 75 1.21 -5.86 3.24
C TYR A 75 0.82 -7.33 3.37
N CYS A 76 -0.04 -7.87 2.50
CA CYS A 76 -0.28 -9.30 2.41
C CYS A 76 0.98 -10.07 2.02
N PHE A 77 1.77 -9.57 1.08
CA PHE A 77 3.05 -10.17 0.72
C PHE A 77 4.05 -10.15 1.89
N ILE A 78 4.15 -9.04 2.61
CA ILE A 78 5.01 -8.95 3.81
C ILE A 78 4.56 -9.94 4.88
N LEU A 79 3.24 -10.06 5.11
CA LEU A 79 2.67 -11.03 6.05
C LEU A 79 3.01 -12.47 5.63
N TYR A 80 2.86 -12.80 4.35
CA TYR A 80 3.21 -14.11 3.81
C TYR A 80 4.67 -14.48 4.09
N ILE A 81 5.61 -13.57 3.80
CA ILE A 81 7.04 -13.81 4.07
C ILE A 81 7.29 -13.99 5.58
N LYS A 82 6.63 -13.19 6.42
CA LYS A 82 6.77 -13.26 7.89
C LYS A 82 6.20 -14.54 8.51
N LEU A 83 5.20 -15.15 7.90
CA LEU A 83 4.64 -16.43 8.35
C LEU A 83 5.51 -17.61 7.91
N LEU A 84 6.25 -17.46 6.81
CA LEU A 84 7.10 -18.52 6.26
C LEU A 84 8.51 -18.56 6.88
N TYR A 85 9.04 -17.41 7.30
CA TYR A 85 10.40 -17.23 7.85
C TYR A 85 10.38 -16.42 9.13
#